data_AF-A0A7W7YGP7-F1
#
_entry.id   AF-A0A7W7YGP7-F1
#
_cell.length_a   1.000
_cell.length_b   1.000
_cell.length_c   1.000
_cell.angle_alpha   90.00
_cell.angle_beta   90.00
_cell.angle_gamma   90.00
#
_symmetry.space_group_name_H-M   'P 1'
#
loop_
_entity.id
_entity.type
_entity.pdbx_description
1 polymer ?
#
loop_
_entity_poly.entity_id
_entity_poly.type
_entity_poly.pdbx_seq_one_letter_code
_entity_poly.pdbx_strand_id
1 'polypeptide(L)'
;MKRPLLFLFLTFALSASVFAQDISPAEQRLRDTLRNTMLQLRTAQTERANLQADKIQNEAKIQQLESQVEGLNKKIVSLNKDAAAEQEVAKKNIDGLQVKSDAQEKQIAQLKEALEKWKAGYAEAVKIAKEREALRAKAVSKGVLAERKLAERERQNLELYETGSEVLERLQNFGLGTALTAREPFVGVTRVKLQNLVQDYGDRLRDSKYNPFLDEAAKPTVPTEITEEEKKNAAAVQVPQKP
;
A
#
# COMPACT_ATOMS: atom_id res chain seq x y z
N MET A 1 45.22 -89.81 21.16
CA MET A 1 46.35 -90.66 21.62
C MET A 1 46.26 -90.76 23.14
N LYS A 2 45.71 -91.88 23.63
CA LYS A 2 46.42 -92.96 24.37
C LYS A 2 46.92 -92.54 25.78
N ARG A 3 46.17 -92.98 26.81
CA ARG A 3 46.60 -93.22 28.22
C ARG A 3 47.72 -94.31 28.25
N PRO A 4 48.58 -94.50 29.27
CA PRO A 4 48.25 -95.01 30.65
C PRO A 4 49.15 -94.46 31.80
N LEU A 5 48.75 -94.40 33.08
CA LEU A 5 48.63 -95.46 34.11
C LEU A 5 49.95 -96.21 34.39
N LEU A 6 50.61 -95.94 35.54
CA LEU A 6 51.44 -96.93 36.24
C LEU A 6 51.58 -96.63 37.74
N PHE A 7 51.00 -97.52 38.54
CA PHE A 7 51.26 -97.74 39.96
C PHE A 7 52.64 -98.38 40.15
N LEU A 8 53.41 -97.95 41.16
CA LEU A 8 54.39 -98.82 41.82
C LEU A 8 54.45 -98.48 43.31
N PHE A 9 53.76 -99.33 44.09
CA PHE A 9 53.96 -99.53 45.51
C PHE A 9 55.22 -100.37 45.69
N LEU A 10 56.23 -99.90 46.42
CA LEU A 10 57.11 -100.80 47.16
C LEU A 10 57.58 -100.14 48.46
N THR A 11 57.05 -100.72 49.52
CA THR A 11 57.27 -100.49 50.94
C THR A 11 58.69 -100.87 51.37
N PHE A 12 59.39 -99.96 52.04
CA PHE A 12 60.44 -100.31 52.99
C PHE A 12 60.05 -99.73 54.35
N ALA A 13 59.53 -100.60 55.21
CA ALA A 13 59.31 -100.34 56.61
C ALA A 13 60.64 -100.49 57.35
N LEU A 14 61.09 -99.42 58.01
CA LEU A 14 61.96 -99.56 59.16
C LEU A 14 61.54 -98.56 60.24
N SER A 15 61.11 -99.14 61.34
CA SER A 15 60.58 -98.55 62.54
C SER A 15 61.57 -97.62 63.23
N ALA A 16 61.12 -96.42 63.61
CA ALA A 16 61.59 -95.72 64.81
C ALA A 16 60.44 -94.87 65.35
N SER A 17 59.79 -95.39 66.39
CA SER A 17 58.81 -94.65 67.18
C SER A 17 59.51 -93.61 68.05
N VAL A 18 58.96 -92.39 68.02
CA VAL A 18 58.82 -91.44 69.13
C VAL A 18 60.11 -90.83 69.71
N PHE A 19 60.32 -89.55 69.38
CA PHE A 19 60.59 -88.53 70.40
C PHE A 19 59.77 -87.29 70.08
N ALA A 20 58.75 -87.03 70.91
CA ALA A 20 58.24 -85.68 71.09
C ALA A 20 59.35 -84.88 71.77
N GLN A 21 59.93 -83.93 71.03
CA GLN A 21 60.99 -83.07 71.50
C GLN A 21 60.38 -81.72 71.85
N ASP A 22 60.56 -81.29 73.10
CA ASP A 22 60.18 -79.96 73.58
C ASP A 22 60.75 -78.90 72.64
N ILE A 23 59.85 -78.17 71.98
CA ILE A 23 60.19 -77.10 71.05
C ILE A 23 60.79 -75.97 71.88
N SER A 24 62.06 -75.63 71.64
CA SER A 24 62.71 -74.51 72.29
C SER A 24 61.95 -73.20 72.01
N PRO A 25 61.87 -72.23 72.95
CA PRO A 25 61.19 -70.95 72.72
C PRO A 25 61.78 -70.15 71.55
N ALA A 26 63.02 -70.45 71.13
CA ALA A 26 63.65 -69.91 69.94
C ALA A 26 63.05 -70.49 68.64
N GLU A 27 62.73 -71.79 68.59
CA GLU A 27 62.10 -72.44 67.44
C GLU A 27 60.64 -72.04 67.24
N GLN A 28 59.89 -71.80 68.32
CA GLN A 28 58.52 -71.28 68.23
C GLN A 28 58.52 -69.87 67.59
N ARG A 29 59.44 -69.00 68.01
CA ARG A 29 59.63 -67.67 67.41
C ARG A 29 60.00 -67.76 65.92
N LEU A 30 60.86 -68.70 65.52
CA LEU A 30 61.20 -68.93 64.11
C LEU A 30 59.99 -69.41 63.28
N ARG A 31 59.11 -70.22 63.85
CA ARG A 31 57.87 -70.64 63.19
C ARG A 31 56.87 -69.50 63.08
N ASP A 32 56.76 -68.67 64.11
CA ASP A 32 55.85 -67.52 64.11
C ASP A 32 56.34 -66.40 63.18
N THR A 33 57.66 -66.15 63.10
CA THR A 33 58.23 -65.25 62.09
C THR A 33 58.02 -65.78 60.68
N LEU A 34 58.22 -67.08 60.45
CA LEU A 34 57.98 -67.71 59.14
C LEU A 34 56.49 -67.69 58.74
N ARG A 35 55.56 -67.87 59.70
CA ARG A 35 54.12 -67.71 59.46
C ARG A 35 53.78 -66.25 59.11
N ASN A 36 54.35 -65.30 59.85
CA ASN A 36 54.12 -63.87 59.61
C ASN A 36 54.68 -63.44 58.23
N THR A 37 55.88 -63.89 57.85
CA THR A 37 56.43 -63.60 56.51
C THR A 37 55.63 -64.26 55.39
N MET A 38 55.10 -65.48 55.59
CA MET A 38 54.18 -66.09 54.63
C MET A 38 52.86 -65.32 54.51
N LEU A 39 52.31 -64.82 55.63
CA LEU A 39 51.11 -63.97 55.62
C LEU A 39 51.37 -62.65 54.89
N GLN A 40 52.50 -61.98 55.17
CA GLN A 40 52.91 -60.76 54.48
C GLN A 40 53.16 -60.98 52.98
N LEU A 41 53.73 -62.12 52.60
CA LEU A 41 53.91 -62.47 51.19
C LEU A 41 52.55 -62.68 50.51
N ARG A 42 51.61 -63.36 51.18
CA ARG A 42 50.25 -63.56 50.67
C ARG A 42 49.48 -62.24 50.55
N THR A 43 49.59 -61.34 51.52
CA THR A 43 48.97 -60.01 51.45
C THR A 43 49.58 -59.18 50.33
N ALA A 44 50.92 -59.13 50.23
CA ALA A 44 51.61 -58.43 49.14
C ALA A 44 51.28 -59.01 47.76
N GLN A 45 51.11 -60.33 47.64
CA GLN A 45 50.68 -60.98 46.39
C GLN A 45 49.23 -60.64 46.04
N THR A 46 48.35 -60.53 47.03
CA THR A 46 46.95 -60.10 46.85
C THR A 46 46.87 -58.62 46.46
N GLU A 47 47.63 -57.75 47.14
CA GLU A 47 47.75 -56.33 46.82
C GLU A 47 48.31 -56.12 45.41
N ARG A 48 49.33 -56.88 45.01
CA ARG A 48 49.86 -56.84 43.64
C ARG A 48 48.82 -57.26 42.61
N ALA A 49 48.03 -58.30 42.90
CA ALA A 49 46.95 -58.73 42.02
C ALA A 49 45.86 -57.64 41.91
N ASN A 50 45.50 -57.00 43.02
CA ASN A 50 44.52 -55.90 43.05
C ASN A 50 45.04 -54.67 42.29
N LEU A 51 46.29 -54.23 42.54
CA LEU A 51 46.90 -53.12 41.81
C LEU A 51 47.04 -53.40 40.32
N GLN A 52 47.31 -54.64 39.93
CA GLN A 52 47.34 -55.04 38.52
C GLN A 52 45.94 -55.01 37.90
N ALA A 53 44.91 -55.43 38.63
CA ALA A 53 43.52 -55.31 38.18
C ALA A 53 43.08 -53.84 38.05
N ASP A 54 43.40 -53.00 39.03
CA ASP A 54 43.12 -51.56 39.00
C ASP A 54 43.85 -50.85 37.86
N LYS A 55 45.10 -51.24 37.58
CA LYS A 55 45.88 -50.72 36.45
C LYS A 55 45.19 -51.03 35.13
N ILE A 56 44.77 -52.28 34.91
CA ILE A 56 44.04 -52.68 33.70
C ILE A 56 42.71 -51.92 33.58
N GLN A 57 41.97 -51.76 34.69
CA GLN A 57 40.72 -51.02 34.69
C GLN A 57 40.92 -49.53 34.37
N ASN A 58 41.98 -48.91 34.90
CA ASN A 58 42.30 -47.51 34.64
C ASN A 58 42.80 -47.30 33.21
N GLU A 59 43.62 -48.19 32.67
CA GLU A 59 44.04 -48.17 31.26
C GLU A 59 42.83 -48.28 30.32
N ALA A 60 41.86 -49.15 30.63
CA ALA A 60 40.62 -49.25 29.87
C ALA A 60 39.77 -47.95 29.95
N LYS A 61 39.68 -47.32 31.12
CA LYS A 61 38.99 -46.03 31.30
C LYS A 61 39.70 -44.89 30.54
N ILE A 62 41.03 -44.86 30.55
CA ILE A 62 41.82 -43.88 29.80
C ILE A 62 41.55 -44.02 28.31
N GLN A 63 41.63 -45.24 27.75
CA GLN A 63 41.32 -45.48 26.34
C GLN A 63 39.88 -45.07 25.99
N GLN A 64 38.92 -45.37 26.88
CA GLN A 64 37.54 -44.95 26.67
C GLN A 64 37.40 -43.42 26.66
N LEU A 65 37.99 -42.73 27.65
CA LEU A 65 37.94 -41.27 27.72
C LEU A 65 38.67 -40.60 26.55
N GLU A 66 39.81 -41.13 26.12
CA GLU A 66 40.53 -40.68 24.93
C GLU A 66 39.65 -40.80 23.68
N SER A 67 38.95 -41.92 23.51
CA SER A 67 38.01 -42.11 22.39
C SER A 67 36.84 -41.12 22.43
N GLN A 68 36.33 -40.81 23.64
CA GLN A 68 35.26 -39.83 23.82
C GLN A 68 35.73 -38.41 23.53
N VAL A 69 36.93 -38.03 24.00
CA VAL A 69 37.54 -36.73 23.73
C VAL A 69 37.79 -36.56 22.23
N GLU A 70 38.29 -37.59 21.55
CA GLU A 70 38.50 -37.54 20.10
C GLU A 70 37.15 -37.39 19.35
N GLY A 71 36.12 -38.14 19.76
CA GLY A 71 34.78 -38.03 19.20
C GLY A 71 34.14 -36.65 19.41
N LEU A 72 34.27 -36.09 20.61
CA LEU A 72 33.79 -34.74 20.93
C LEU A 72 34.57 -33.67 20.17
N ASN A 73 35.90 -33.79 20.06
CA ASN A 73 36.72 -32.86 19.28
C ASN A 73 36.32 -32.88 17.80
N LYS A 74 36.09 -34.06 17.20
CA LYS A 74 35.57 -34.17 15.83
C LYS A 74 34.23 -33.46 15.67
N LYS A 75 33.32 -33.62 16.64
CA LYS A 75 32.00 -32.97 16.64
C LYS A 75 32.09 -31.45 16.82
N ILE A 76 33.00 -30.96 17.65
CA ILE A 76 33.24 -29.52 17.82
C ILE A 76 33.78 -28.92 16.51
N VAL A 77 34.74 -29.59 15.87
CA VAL A 77 35.30 -29.13 14.59
C VAL A 77 34.22 -29.10 13.50
N SER A 78 33.36 -30.13 13.42
CA SER A 78 32.27 -30.14 12.43
C SER A 78 31.24 -29.04 12.71
N LEU A 79 30.79 -28.90 13.96
CA LEU A 79 29.82 -27.87 14.34
C LEU A 79 30.35 -26.46 14.11
N ASN A 80 31.63 -26.20 14.40
CA ASN A 80 32.23 -24.89 14.12
C ASN A 80 32.30 -24.60 12.61
N LYS A 81 32.60 -25.62 11.79
CA LYS A 81 32.60 -25.48 10.33
C LYS A 81 31.18 -25.19 9.80
N ASP A 82 30.19 -25.92 10.29
CA ASP A 82 28.80 -25.76 9.87
C ASP A 82 28.26 -24.39 10.32
N ALA A 83 28.54 -23.98 11.55
CA ALA A 83 28.17 -22.66 12.07
C ALA A 83 28.81 -21.51 11.27
N ALA A 84 30.08 -21.64 10.89
CA ALA A 84 30.73 -20.64 10.04
C ALA A 84 30.09 -20.57 8.64
N ALA A 85 29.74 -21.72 8.05
CA ALA A 85 29.06 -21.77 6.76
C ALA A 85 27.65 -21.15 6.83
N GLU A 86 26.89 -21.48 7.87
CA GLU A 86 25.55 -20.94 8.09
C GLU A 86 25.58 -19.43 8.35
N GLN A 87 26.56 -18.94 9.11
CA GLN A 87 26.74 -17.51 9.36
C GLN A 87 27.00 -16.73 8.06
N GLU A 88 27.81 -17.28 7.15
CA GLU A 88 28.07 -16.64 5.85
C GLU A 88 26.83 -16.64 4.94
N VAL A 89 26.03 -17.71 4.95
CA VAL A 89 24.75 -17.76 4.23
C VAL A 89 23.76 -16.76 4.83
N ALA A 90 23.66 -16.69 6.15
CA ALA A 90 22.79 -15.77 6.85
C ALA A 90 23.16 -14.31 6.54
N LYS A 91 24.44 -13.94 6.58
CA LYS A 91 24.91 -12.60 6.18
C LYS A 91 24.52 -12.27 4.74
N LYS A 92 24.78 -13.16 3.79
CA LYS A 92 24.40 -12.96 2.38
C LYS A 92 22.88 -12.79 2.20
N ASN A 93 22.09 -13.55 2.95
CA ASN A 93 20.63 -13.42 2.91
C ASN A 93 20.16 -12.08 3.51
N ILE A 94 20.76 -11.65 4.62
CA ILE A 94 20.46 -10.35 5.24
C ILE A 94 20.81 -9.21 4.28
N ASP A 95 22.01 -9.22 3.70
CA ASP A 95 22.44 -8.22 2.73
C ASP A 95 21.52 -8.20 1.50
N GLY A 96 21.16 -9.38 0.99
CA GLY A 96 20.23 -9.51 -0.14
C GLY A 96 18.81 -9.01 0.19
N LEU A 97 18.33 -9.24 1.42
CA LEU A 97 17.05 -8.72 1.89
C LEU A 97 17.09 -7.19 2.08
N GLN A 98 18.19 -6.65 2.61
CA GLN A 98 18.37 -5.21 2.77
C GLN A 98 18.33 -4.50 1.41
N VAL A 99 19.06 -5.00 0.41
CA VAL A 99 19.04 -4.46 -0.95
C VAL A 99 17.63 -4.49 -1.55
N LYS A 100 16.87 -5.58 -1.34
CA LYS A 100 15.48 -5.68 -1.80
C LYS A 100 14.56 -4.68 -1.07
N SER A 101 14.73 -4.52 0.23
CA SER A 101 13.97 -3.55 1.04
C SER A 101 14.22 -2.13 0.53
N ASP A 102 15.49 -1.75 0.33
CA ASP A 102 15.85 -0.42 -0.18
C ASP A 102 15.31 -0.18 -1.59
N ALA A 103 15.32 -1.21 -2.44
CA ALA A 103 14.73 -1.13 -3.78
C ALA A 103 13.20 -0.97 -3.74
N GLN A 104 12.52 -1.70 -2.87
CA GLN A 104 11.07 -1.57 -2.67
C GLN A 104 10.69 -0.20 -2.11
N GLU A 105 11.46 0.33 -1.16
CA GLU A 105 11.21 1.66 -0.60
C GLU A 105 11.34 2.76 -1.67
N LYS A 106 12.36 2.67 -2.54
CA LYS A 106 12.50 3.55 -3.70
C LYS A 106 11.34 3.42 -4.68
N GLN A 107 10.88 2.20 -4.98
CA GLN A 107 9.72 1.99 -5.84
C GLN A 107 8.44 2.59 -5.24
N ILE A 108 8.22 2.40 -3.94
CA ILE A 108 7.07 2.99 -3.23
C ILE A 108 7.13 4.52 -3.29
N ALA A 109 8.30 5.13 -3.09
CA ALA A 109 8.47 6.57 -3.21
C ALA A 109 8.15 7.08 -4.63
N GLN A 110 8.67 6.42 -5.66
CA GLN A 110 8.39 6.75 -7.06
C GLN A 110 6.90 6.60 -7.41
N LEU A 111 6.26 5.52 -6.96
CA LEU A 111 4.84 5.28 -7.19
C LEU A 111 3.98 6.33 -6.48
N LYS A 112 4.33 6.72 -5.25
CA LYS A 112 3.65 7.80 -4.53
C LYS A 112 3.78 9.12 -5.27
N GLU A 113 4.98 9.48 -5.73
CA GLU A 113 5.20 10.70 -6.52
C GLU A 113 4.41 10.69 -7.82
N ALA A 114 4.42 9.56 -8.55
CA ALA A 114 3.63 9.41 -9.76
C ALA A 114 2.13 9.57 -9.46
N LEU A 115 1.62 8.94 -8.40
CA LEU A 115 0.21 9.01 -8.00
C LEU A 115 -0.20 10.46 -7.71
N GLU A 116 0.62 11.22 -6.97
CA GLU A 116 0.34 12.63 -6.72
C GLU A 116 0.37 13.48 -7.99
N LYS A 117 1.31 13.23 -8.92
CA LYS A 117 1.31 13.88 -10.24
C LYS A 117 0.05 13.54 -11.05
N TRP A 118 -0.40 12.29 -11.04
CA TRP A 118 -1.62 11.86 -11.71
C TRP A 118 -2.85 12.51 -11.11
N LYS A 119 -2.96 12.59 -9.78
CA LYS A 119 -4.04 13.30 -9.09
C LYS A 119 -4.06 14.78 -9.45
N ALA A 120 -2.91 15.44 -9.43
CA ALA A 120 -2.81 16.86 -9.78
C ALA A 120 -3.19 17.10 -11.25
N GLY A 121 -2.67 16.29 -12.17
CA GLY A 121 -3.03 16.36 -13.59
C GLY A 121 -4.51 16.08 -13.84
N TYR A 122 -5.11 15.12 -13.14
CA TYR A 122 -6.54 14.84 -13.23
C TYR A 122 -7.38 15.98 -12.67
N ALA A 123 -7.02 16.55 -11.53
CA ALA A 123 -7.71 17.70 -10.95
C ALA A 123 -7.69 18.91 -11.90
N GLU A 124 -6.55 19.17 -12.54
CA GLU A 124 -6.43 20.25 -13.54
C GLU A 124 -7.24 19.96 -14.79
N ALA A 125 -7.22 18.71 -15.30
CA ALA A 125 -8.04 18.30 -16.43
C ALA A 125 -9.55 18.47 -16.15
N VAL A 126 -10.01 18.09 -14.95
CA VAL A 126 -11.39 18.28 -14.51
C VAL A 126 -11.73 19.77 -14.42
N LYS A 127 -10.82 20.60 -13.90
CA LYS A 127 -11.02 22.05 -13.83
C LYS A 127 -11.16 22.66 -15.23
N ILE A 128 -10.25 22.33 -16.14
CA ILE A 128 -10.30 22.78 -17.54
C ILE A 128 -11.60 22.32 -18.22
N ALA A 129 -12.02 21.07 -18.01
CA ALA A 129 -13.26 20.56 -18.57
C ALA A 129 -14.48 21.33 -18.06
N LYS A 130 -14.56 21.63 -16.76
CA LYS A 130 -15.63 22.43 -16.16
C LYS A 130 -15.63 23.87 -16.69
N GLU A 131 -14.47 24.50 -16.80
CA GLU A 131 -14.34 25.85 -17.37
C GLU A 131 -14.78 25.89 -18.84
N ARG A 132 -14.39 24.89 -19.63
CA ARG A 132 -14.79 24.77 -21.04
C ARG A 132 -16.28 24.53 -21.19
N GLU A 133 -16.89 23.70 -20.35
CA GLU A 133 -18.33 23.47 -20.37
C GLU A 133 -19.10 24.73 -19.96
N ALA A 134 -18.63 25.46 -18.95
CA ALA A 134 -19.23 26.74 -18.57
C ALA A 134 -19.13 27.79 -19.69
N LEU A 135 -18.00 27.85 -20.41
CA LEU A 135 -17.85 28.72 -21.58
C LEU A 135 -18.75 28.29 -22.74
N ARG A 136 -18.88 26.98 -22.98
CA ARG A 136 -19.78 26.43 -24.00
C ARG A 136 -21.24 26.78 -23.69
N ALA A 137 -21.69 26.57 -22.45
CA ALA A 137 -23.03 26.96 -22.01
C ALA A 137 -23.29 28.46 -22.19
N LYS A 138 -22.32 29.31 -21.83
CA LYS A 138 -22.40 30.77 -22.07
C LYS A 138 -22.42 31.14 -23.55
N ALA A 139 -21.67 30.43 -24.39
CA ALA A 139 -21.67 30.68 -25.83
C ALA A 139 -23.01 30.28 -26.46
N VAL A 140 -23.56 29.13 -26.07
CA VAL A 140 -24.88 28.66 -26.52
C VAL A 140 -25.98 29.64 -26.10
N SER A 141 -25.98 30.10 -24.84
CA SER A 141 -27.00 31.06 -24.39
C SER A 141 -26.92 32.41 -25.13
N LYS A 142 -25.70 32.90 -25.39
CA LYS A 142 -25.48 34.09 -26.24
C LYS A 142 -25.94 33.86 -27.67
N GLY A 143 -25.70 32.68 -28.23
CA GLY A 143 -26.16 32.28 -29.57
C GLY A 143 -27.68 32.36 -29.68
N VAL A 144 -28.40 31.70 -28.75
CA VAL A 144 -29.87 31.73 -28.71
C VAL A 144 -30.41 33.16 -28.56
N LEU A 145 -29.80 34.00 -27.72
CA LEU A 145 -30.20 35.39 -27.57
C LEU A 145 -29.94 36.21 -28.84
N ALA A 146 -28.82 35.97 -29.53
CA ALA A 146 -28.50 36.64 -30.78
C ALA A 146 -29.46 36.22 -31.90
N GLU A 147 -29.78 34.93 -32.02
CA GLU A 147 -30.76 34.40 -32.97
C GLU A 147 -32.15 35.01 -32.74
N ARG A 148 -32.61 35.06 -31.49
CA ARG A 148 -33.88 35.73 -31.14
C ARG A 148 -33.89 37.20 -31.51
N LYS A 149 -32.80 37.91 -31.26
CA LYS A 149 -32.66 39.32 -31.66
C LYS A 149 -32.69 39.48 -33.17
N LEU A 150 -31.99 38.62 -33.91
CA LEU A 150 -32.01 38.65 -35.37
C LEU A 150 -33.42 38.42 -35.92
N ALA A 151 -34.13 37.39 -35.45
CA ALA A 151 -35.50 37.12 -35.86
C ALA A 151 -36.45 38.30 -35.56
N GLU A 152 -36.30 38.96 -34.40
CA GLU A 152 -37.07 40.16 -34.06
C GLU A 152 -36.75 41.34 -34.99
N ARG A 153 -35.47 41.56 -35.34
CA ARG A 153 -35.09 42.59 -36.32
C ARG A 153 -35.60 42.29 -37.72
N GLU A 154 -35.57 41.04 -38.14
CA GLU A 154 -36.12 40.61 -39.42
C GLU A 154 -37.62 40.89 -39.48
N ARG A 155 -38.37 40.56 -38.41
CA ARG A 155 -39.80 40.88 -38.33
C ARG A 155 -40.06 42.40 -38.40
N GLN A 156 -39.35 43.19 -37.60
CA GLN A 156 -39.47 44.65 -37.60
C GLN A 156 -39.11 45.26 -38.97
N ASN A 157 -38.11 44.70 -39.66
CA ASN A 157 -37.74 45.15 -41.00
C ASN A 157 -38.84 44.86 -42.03
N LEU A 158 -39.44 43.66 -41.98
CA LEU A 158 -40.58 43.30 -42.83
C LEU A 158 -41.78 44.21 -42.56
N GLU A 159 -42.16 44.43 -41.30
CA GLU A 159 -43.25 45.35 -40.92
C GLU A 159 -43.01 46.78 -41.42
N LEU A 160 -41.76 47.26 -41.32
CA LEU A 160 -41.35 48.57 -41.84
C LEU A 160 -41.46 48.63 -43.37
N TYR A 161 -41.02 47.58 -44.06
CA TYR A 161 -41.11 47.49 -45.53
C TYR A 161 -42.55 47.42 -46.03
N GLU A 162 -43.41 46.62 -45.39
CA GLU A 162 -44.83 46.55 -45.69
C GLU A 162 -45.52 47.89 -45.48
N THR A 163 -45.29 48.54 -44.34
CA THR A 163 -45.84 49.86 -44.04
C THR A 163 -45.34 50.92 -45.05
N GLY A 164 -44.06 50.88 -45.42
CA GLY A 164 -43.50 51.78 -46.44
C GLY A 164 -44.11 51.55 -47.83
N SER A 165 -44.26 50.29 -48.23
CA SER A 165 -44.89 49.90 -49.49
C SER A 165 -46.36 50.34 -49.55
N GLU A 166 -47.11 50.17 -48.46
CA GLU A 166 -48.52 50.60 -48.35
C GLU A 166 -48.65 52.13 -48.51
N VAL A 167 -47.73 52.91 -47.91
CA VAL A 167 -47.69 54.37 -48.08
C VAL A 167 -47.43 54.76 -49.53
N LEU A 168 -46.47 54.11 -50.19
CA LEU A 168 -46.13 54.38 -51.61
C LEU A 168 -47.29 54.01 -52.54
N GLU A 169 -47.92 52.84 -52.36
CA GLU A 169 -49.08 52.40 -53.14
C GLU A 169 -50.24 53.39 -52.99
N ARG A 170 -50.49 53.86 -51.76
CA ARG A 170 -51.56 54.82 -51.50
C ARG A 170 -51.26 56.19 -52.09
N LEU A 171 -50.02 56.66 -52.08
CA LEU A 171 -49.59 57.88 -52.77
C LEU A 171 -49.78 57.76 -54.29
N GLN A 172 -49.43 56.61 -54.88
CA GLN A 172 -49.64 56.33 -56.30
C GLN A 172 -51.13 56.33 -56.67
N ASN A 173 -51.95 55.61 -55.90
CA ASN A 173 -53.41 55.55 -56.12
C ASN A 173 -54.08 56.91 -55.88
N PHE A 174 -53.63 57.68 -54.89
CA PHE A 174 -54.10 59.05 -54.66
C PHE A 174 -53.71 59.98 -55.83
N GLY A 175 -52.50 59.87 -56.37
CA GLY A 175 -52.09 60.63 -57.56
C GLY A 175 -52.94 60.32 -58.80
N LEU A 176 -53.35 59.08 -58.98
CA LEU A 176 -54.16 58.64 -60.14
C LEU A 176 -55.66 58.93 -59.96
N GLY A 177 -56.22 58.68 -58.79
CA GLY A 177 -57.65 58.89 -58.50
C GLY A 177 -58.00 60.35 -58.23
N THR A 178 -57.12 61.09 -57.56
CA THR A 178 -57.38 62.48 -57.17
C THR A 178 -57.18 63.44 -58.33
N ALA A 179 -56.29 63.13 -59.29
CA ALA A 179 -56.17 63.89 -60.54
C ALA A 179 -57.47 63.84 -61.38
N LEU A 180 -58.28 62.80 -61.24
CA LEU A 180 -59.59 62.68 -61.91
C LEU A 180 -60.69 63.49 -61.19
N THR A 181 -60.60 63.66 -59.87
CA THR A 181 -61.54 64.47 -59.04
C THR A 181 -61.02 65.88 -58.71
N ALA A 182 -59.88 66.32 -59.26
CA ALA A 182 -59.13 67.55 -58.95
C ALA A 182 -59.85 68.89 -59.24
N ARG A 183 -61.18 68.90 -59.27
CA ARG A 183 -61.96 70.12 -59.43
C ARG A 183 -62.52 70.68 -58.12
N GLU A 184 -62.28 70.03 -56.98
CA GLU A 184 -62.65 70.57 -55.65
C GLU A 184 -61.42 70.81 -54.75
N PRO A 185 -61.31 72.00 -54.14
CA PRO A 185 -60.20 72.35 -53.25
C PRO A 185 -60.29 71.58 -51.93
N PHE A 186 -59.14 71.16 -51.39
CA PHE A 186 -58.99 70.46 -50.12
C PHE A 186 -59.69 71.20 -48.95
N VAL A 187 -60.96 70.89 -48.69
CA VAL A 187 -61.74 71.43 -47.56
C VAL A 187 -61.41 70.69 -46.26
N GLY A 188 -61.70 71.31 -45.11
CA GLY A 188 -61.22 70.90 -43.78
C GLY A 188 -61.40 69.42 -43.42
N VAL A 189 -62.46 68.75 -43.90
CA VAL A 189 -62.70 67.32 -43.65
C VAL A 189 -61.66 66.42 -44.32
N THR A 190 -61.27 66.70 -45.57
CA THR A 190 -60.20 65.97 -46.27
C THR A 190 -58.83 66.22 -45.64
N ARG A 191 -58.59 67.43 -45.10
CA ARG A 191 -57.33 67.76 -44.40
C ARG A 191 -57.16 66.95 -43.10
N VAL A 192 -58.23 66.84 -42.30
CA VAL A 192 -58.21 66.05 -41.06
C VAL A 192 -58.00 64.56 -41.36
N LYS A 193 -58.66 64.01 -42.40
CA LYS A 193 -58.44 62.62 -42.83
C LYS A 193 -56.99 62.35 -43.24
N LEU A 194 -56.36 63.29 -43.96
CA LEU A 194 -54.95 63.17 -44.34
C LEU A 194 -54.03 63.24 -43.12
N GLN A 195 -54.31 64.14 -42.17
CA GLN A 195 -53.56 64.24 -40.92
C GLN A 195 -53.63 62.97 -40.09
N ASN A 196 -54.83 62.39 -39.93
CA ASN A 196 -54.99 61.11 -39.22
C ASN A 196 -54.19 60.00 -39.91
N LEU A 197 -54.22 59.94 -41.25
CA LEU A 197 -53.47 58.94 -42.00
C LEU A 197 -51.95 59.08 -41.81
N VAL A 198 -51.44 60.31 -41.89
CA VAL A 198 -50.02 60.62 -41.64
C VAL A 198 -49.63 60.27 -40.21
N GLN A 199 -50.52 60.51 -39.25
CA GLN A 199 -50.32 60.15 -37.86
C GLN A 199 -50.30 58.63 -37.68
N ASP A 200 -51.28 57.90 -38.21
CA ASP A 200 -51.39 56.44 -38.12
C ASP A 200 -50.16 55.73 -38.73
N TYR A 201 -49.71 56.15 -39.92
CA TYR A 201 -48.48 55.62 -40.51
C TYR A 201 -47.24 56.07 -39.73
N GLY A 202 -47.21 57.30 -39.22
CA GLY A 202 -46.14 57.79 -38.37
C GLY A 202 -46.02 57.00 -37.06
N ASP A 203 -47.14 56.56 -36.49
CA ASP A 203 -47.22 55.69 -35.32
C ASP A 203 -46.70 54.29 -35.69
N ARG A 204 -47.20 53.68 -36.77
CA ARG A 204 -46.73 52.36 -37.26
C ARG A 204 -45.23 52.32 -37.58
N LEU A 205 -44.69 53.37 -38.22
CA LEU A 205 -43.26 53.50 -38.50
C LEU A 205 -42.42 53.65 -37.23
N ARG A 206 -42.95 54.31 -36.19
CA ARG A 206 -42.27 54.44 -34.89
C ARG A 206 -42.30 53.12 -34.12
N ASP A 207 -43.41 52.40 -34.15
CA ASP A 207 -43.57 51.10 -33.48
C ASP A 207 -42.72 50.00 -34.14
N SER A 208 -42.59 50.02 -35.47
CA SER A 208 -41.76 49.07 -36.24
C SER A 208 -40.27 49.40 -36.20
N LYS A 209 -39.89 50.60 -35.75
CA LYS A 209 -38.48 51.01 -35.69
C LYS A 209 -37.80 50.32 -34.52
N TYR A 210 -36.70 49.65 -34.81
CA TYR A 210 -35.86 49.04 -33.78
C TYR A 210 -35.46 50.07 -32.70
N ASN A 211 -35.81 49.78 -31.45
CA ASN A 211 -35.46 50.58 -30.30
C ASN A 211 -34.51 49.82 -29.35
N PRO A 212 -33.21 50.18 -29.30
CA PRO A 212 -32.21 49.48 -28.50
C PRO A 212 -32.44 49.55 -26.98
N PHE A 213 -33.25 50.51 -26.51
CA PHE A 213 -33.48 50.74 -25.07
C PHE A 213 -34.61 49.88 -24.50
N LEU A 214 -35.56 49.42 -25.33
CA LEU A 214 -36.62 48.49 -24.89
C LEU A 214 -36.06 47.06 -24.68
N ASP A 215 -35.09 46.66 -25.50
CA ASP A 215 -34.34 45.41 -25.37
C ASP A 215 -33.48 45.35 -24.08
N GLU A 216 -33.09 46.51 -23.54
CA GLU A 216 -32.30 46.61 -22.32
C GLU A 216 -33.17 46.55 -21.05
N ALA A 217 -34.39 47.08 -21.12
CA ALA A 217 -35.38 47.03 -20.05
C ALA A 217 -36.02 45.63 -19.88
N ALA A 218 -36.00 44.79 -20.92
CA ALA A 218 -36.53 43.42 -20.89
C ALA A 218 -35.50 42.35 -20.46
N LYS A 219 -34.27 42.73 -20.08
CA LYS A 219 -33.35 41.80 -19.40
C LYS A 219 -33.99 41.42 -18.06
N PRO A 220 -34.29 40.14 -17.77
CA PRO A 220 -34.68 39.75 -16.44
C PRO A 220 -33.52 40.10 -15.52
N THR A 221 -33.79 40.92 -14.51
CA THR A 221 -32.97 41.05 -13.33
C THR A 221 -32.70 39.64 -12.81
N VAL A 222 -31.49 39.15 -13.04
CA VAL A 222 -30.97 38.00 -12.30
C VAL A 222 -31.08 38.39 -10.83
N PRO A 223 -31.82 37.66 -9.98
CA PRO A 223 -31.85 37.96 -8.55
C PRO A 223 -30.43 37.81 -8.02
N THR A 224 -29.75 38.94 -7.88
CA THR A 224 -28.52 39.07 -7.10
C THR A 224 -28.96 39.56 -5.72
N GLU A 225 -29.80 38.77 -5.07
CA GLU A 225 -30.04 38.87 -3.65
C GLU A 225 -29.87 37.45 -3.11
N ILE A 226 -28.62 37.13 -2.82
CA ILE A 226 -28.33 36.13 -1.81
C ILE A 226 -28.75 36.83 -0.52
N THR A 227 -29.99 36.62 -0.10
CA THR A 227 -30.51 37.07 1.19
C THR A 227 -29.53 36.59 2.26
N GLU A 228 -28.97 37.52 3.04
CA GLU A 228 -28.03 37.22 4.13
C GLU A 228 -28.62 36.29 5.21
N GLU A 229 -29.90 35.93 5.11
CA GLU A 229 -30.59 35.01 6.01
C GLU A 229 -30.25 33.53 5.77
N GLU A 230 -29.86 33.10 4.57
CA GLU A 230 -29.46 31.68 4.35
C GLU A 230 -28.04 31.36 4.83
N LYS A 231 -27.17 32.37 5.01
CA LYS A 231 -25.83 32.16 5.60
C LYS A 231 -25.87 31.94 7.12
N LYS A 232 -26.93 32.38 7.82
CA LYS A 232 -27.07 32.14 9.28
C LYS A 232 -27.66 30.77 9.61
N ASN A 233 -28.54 30.23 8.76
CA ASN A 233 -29.12 28.90 9.01
C ASN A 233 -28.21 27.73 8.59
N ALA A 234 -27.25 27.94 7.68
CA ALA A 234 -26.26 26.90 7.33
C ALA A 234 -25.14 26.74 8.38
N ALA A 235 -24.94 27.73 9.26
CA ALA A 235 -23.89 27.69 10.29
C ALA A 235 -24.31 26.98 11.59
N ALA A 236 -25.59 26.63 11.76
CA ALA A 236 -26.12 26.07 13.02
C ALA A 236 -26.28 24.54 13.04
N VAL A 237 -25.99 23.81 11.93
CA VAL A 237 -26.32 22.37 11.80
C VAL A 237 -25.09 21.44 11.78
N GLN A 238 -23.88 21.94 12.03
CA GLN A 238 -22.68 21.07 12.13
C GLN A 238 -21.96 21.21 13.47
N VAL A 239 -22.58 20.66 14.52
CA VAL A 239 -21.87 20.14 15.68
C VAL A 239 -21.93 18.60 15.61
N PRO A 240 -20.83 17.90 15.30
CA PRO A 240 -20.82 16.44 15.37
C PRO A 240 -20.79 15.99 16.84
N GLN A 241 -21.89 15.39 17.30
CA GLN A 241 -21.90 14.55 18.49
C GLN A 241 -21.08 13.28 18.21
N LYS A 242 -20.02 13.09 19.00
CA LYS A 242 -19.26 11.83 19.13
C LYS A 242 -20.15 10.73 19.72
N PRO A 243 -19.89 9.48 19.33
CA PRO A 243 -19.55 8.43 20.30
C PRO A 243 -18.03 8.22 20.39
#